data_AF-A0A8R7PYY7-F1
#
_entry.id   AF-A0A8R7PYY7-F1
#
_cell.length_a   1.000
_cell.length_b   1.000
_cell.length_c   1.000
_cell.angle_alpha   90.00
_cell.angle_beta   90.00
_cell.angle_gamma   90.00
#
_symmetry.space_group_name_H-M   'P 1'
#
loop_
_entity.id
_entity.type
_entity.pdbx_description
1 polymer ?
#
loop_
_entity_poly.entity_id
_entity_poly.type
_entity_poly.pdbx_seq_one_letter_code
_entity_poly.pdbx_strand_id
1 'polypeptide(L)'
;MPRSSAKRLRERSRRSSAMQVVATDLIVLPIVGIDGVGKTTLAQLVYNDPRVKAHFDLRIWVCVSDLFDIKRVTKEILEHTSASAEATDSLASLNALQVELSQQLKEEKFLLVLDDV
;
A
#
# COMPACT_ATOMS: atom_id res chain seq x y z
N MET A 1 21.70 -63.01 -13.51
CA MET A 1 21.65 -62.94 -12.02
C MET A 1 23.06 -62.69 -11.52
N PRO A 2 23.35 -61.89 -10.46
CA PRO A 2 22.50 -61.00 -9.64
C PRO A 2 23.06 -59.54 -9.49
N ARG A 3 22.17 -58.53 -9.39
CA ARG A 3 21.85 -57.68 -8.22
C ARG A 3 22.95 -56.75 -7.68
N SER A 4 22.73 -55.43 -7.80
CA SER A 4 22.81 -54.52 -6.65
C SER A 4 22.06 -53.22 -6.96
N SER A 5 21.04 -52.96 -6.14
CA SER A 5 20.16 -51.81 -6.22
C SER A 5 20.74 -50.66 -5.39
N ALA A 6 21.17 -49.59 -6.02
CA ALA A 6 21.35 -48.30 -5.34
C ALA A 6 20.07 -47.48 -5.49
N LYS A 7 19.26 -47.51 -4.43
CA LYS A 7 18.15 -46.58 -4.20
C LYS A 7 18.71 -45.19 -3.81
N ARG A 8 17.88 -44.15 -3.99
CA ARG A 8 17.99 -42.75 -3.51
C ARG A 8 18.77 -41.83 -4.45
N LEU A 9 18.31 -40.62 -4.76
CA LEU A 9 17.21 -39.81 -4.25
C LEU A 9 16.77 -38.88 -5.38
N ARG A 10 15.47 -38.88 -5.74
CA ARG A 10 14.90 -37.79 -6.54
C ARG A 10 15.02 -36.52 -5.69
N GLU A 11 15.96 -35.66 -6.01
CA GLU A 11 15.93 -34.28 -5.55
C GLU A 11 14.68 -33.64 -6.15
N ARG A 12 13.63 -33.56 -5.31
CA ARG A 12 12.49 -32.71 -5.59
C ARG A 12 13.05 -31.31 -5.71
N SER A 13 13.14 -30.82 -6.94
CA SER A 13 13.25 -29.40 -7.26
C SER A 13 12.17 -28.69 -6.44
N ARG A 14 12.59 -28.18 -5.29
CA ARG A 14 11.83 -27.19 -4.55
C ARG A 14 11.82 -26.00 -5.50
N ARG A 15 10.70 -25.83 -6.21
CA ARG A 15 10.29 -24.50 -6.64
C ARG A 15 10.05 -23.71 -5.36
N SER A 16 11.14 -23.29 -4.72
CA SER A 16 11.11 -22.08 -3.93
C SER A 16 10.74 -21.06 -4.97
N SER A 17 9.48 -20.63 -4.97
CA SER A 17 9.13 -19.39 -5.65
C SER A 17 10.06 -18.38 -5.01
N ALA A 18 11.13 -18.01 -5.72
CA ALA A 18 11.83 -16.79 -5.38
C ALA A 18 10.74 -15.75 -5.52
N MET A 19 10.21 -15.30 -4.39
CA MET A 19 9.47 -14.06 -4.35
C MET A 19 10.51 -13.06 -4.80
N GLN A 20 10.45 -12.72 -6.09
CA GLN A 20 11.23 -11.64 -6.63
C GLN A 20 10.78 -10.45 -5.81
N VAL A 21 11.56 -10.08 -4.79
CA VAL A 21 11.41 -8.79 -4.13
C VAL A 21 11.83 -7.82 -5.21
N VAL A 22 10.87 -7.40 -6.02
CA VAL A 22 10.96 -6.12 -6.70
C VAL A 22 11.20 -5.16 -5.56
N ALA A 23 12.39 -4.56 -5.51
CA ALA A 23 12.67 -3.49 -4.56
C ALA A 23 11.75 -2.34 -4.94
N THR A 24 10.56 -2.35 -4.37
CA THR A 24 9.68 -1.21 -4.39
C THR A 24 10.16 -0.33 -3.26
N ASP A 25 10.40 0.96 -3.51
CA ASP A 25 10.62 1.97 -2.46
C ASP A 25 9.34 2.22 -1.62
N LEU A 26 8.40 1.27 -1.66
CA LEU A 26 7.14 1.24 -0.94
C LEU A 26 7.28 0.35 0.30
N ILE A 27 7.07 0.95 1.47
CA ILE A 27 6.99 0.23 2.75
C ILE A 27 5.53 0.21 3.19
N VAL A 28 5.00 -1.00 3.43
CA VAL A 28 3.65 -1.20 3.97
C VAL A 28 3.75 -1.69 5.41
N LEU A 29 3.12 -0.99 6.34
CA LEU A 29 3.10 -1.33 7.77
C LEU A 29 1.65 -1.56 8.23
N PRO A 30 1.18 -2.81 8.33
CA PRO A 30 -0.15 -3.09 8.84
C PRO A 30 -0.20 -2.93 10.37
N ILE A 31 -1.23 -2.23 10.87
CA ILE A 31 -1.54 -2.11 12.30
C ILE A 31 -2.78 -2.97 12.59
N VAL A 32 -2.59 -4.11 13.23
CA VAL A 32 -3.66 -5.09 13.50
C VAL A 32 -3.84 -5.27 14.99
N GLY A 33 -5.09 -5.43 15.44
CA GLY A 33 -5.44 -5.57 16.84
C GLY A 33 -6.95 -5.55 17.04
N ILE A 34 -7.38 -5.98 18.23
CA ILE A 34 -8.80 -6.03 18.61
C ILE A 34 -9.47 -4.65 18.50
N ASP A 35 -10.79 -4.65 18.41
CA ASP A 35 -11.55 -3.42 18.42
C ASP A 35 -11.31 -2.62 19.72
N GLY A 36 -11.31 -1.28 19.62
CA GLY A 36 -11.09 -0.40 20.76
C GLY A 36 -9.67 -0.38 21.36
N VAL A 37 -8.70 -1.16 20.85
CA VAL A 37 -7.32 -1.18 21.39
C VAL A 37 -6.52 0.11 21.13
N GLY A 38 -7.04 1.01 20.28
CA GLY A 38 -6.40 2.29 19.96
C GLY A 38 -5.49 2.25 18.73
N LYS A 39 -5.76 1.40 17.73
CA LYS A 39 -4.99 1.34 16.46
C LYS A 39 -4.95 2.69 15.74
N THR A 40 -6.13 3.27 15.51
CA THR A 40 -6.30 4.59 14.91
C THR A 40 -5.60 5.66 15.74
N THR A 41 -5.71 5.60 17.08
CA THR A 41 -5.00 6.53 17.98
C THR A 41 -3.49 6.45 17.81
N LEU A 42 -2.92 5.24 17.75
CA LEU A 42 -1.49 5.05 17.52
C LEU A 42 -1.05 5.61 16.16
N ALA A 43 -1.81 5.33 15.10
CA ALA A 43 -1.55 5.87 13.77
C ALA A 43 -1.60 7.40 13.76
N GLN A 44 -2.55 8.02 14.48
CA GLN A 44 -2.67 9.48 14.59
C GLN A 44 -1.47 10.09 15.31
N LEU A 45 -0.95 9.45 16.35
CA LEU A 45 0.25 9.89 17.05
C LEU A 45 1.48 9.88 16.13
N VAL A 46 1.65 8.81 15.34
CA VAL A 46 2.76 8.72 14.37
C VAL A 46 2.61 9.74 13.25
N TYR A 47 1.42 9.84 12.64
CA TYR A 47 1.13 10.77 11.55
C TYR A 47 1.38 12.23 11.93
N ASN A 48 1.14 12.57 13.20
CA ASN A 48 1.29 13.93 13.71
C ASN A 48 2.68 14.23 14.31
N ASP A 49 3.55 13.23 14.45
CA ASP A 49 4.90 13.39 15.00
C ASP A 49 5.71 14.38 14.14
N PRO A 50 6.37 15.39 14.74
CA PRO A 50 7.16 16.37 14.00
C PRO A 50 8.23 15.75 13.09
N ARG A 51 8.81 14.61 13.47
CA ARG A 51 9.83 13.91 12.67
C ARG A 51 9.22 13.29 11.43
N VAL A 52 7.99 12.78 11.52
CA VAL A 52 7.24 12.26 10.38
C VAL A 52 6.83 13.40 9.47
N LYS A 53 6.33 14.51 10.03
CA LYS A 53 5.99 15.73 9.27
C LYS A 53 7.18 16.31 8.50
N ALA A 54 8.38 16.26 9.07
CA ALA A 54 9.58 16.75 8.42
C ALA A 54 10.19 15.78 7.40
N HIS A 55 9.76 14.50 7.41
CA HIS A 55 10.34 13.45 6.58
C HIS A 55 9.54 13.14 5.31
N PHE A 56 8.24 13.42 5.32
CA PHE A 56 7.33 13.18 4.21
C PHE A 56 6.76 14.52 3.75
N ASP A 57 7.01 14.84 2.48
CA ASP A 57 6.53 16.05 1.81
C ASP A 57 5.02 16.03 1.67
N LEU A 58 4.47 14.85 1.37
CA LEU A 58 3.05 14.60 1.22
C LEU A 58 2.57 13.61 2.29
N ARG A 59 1.50 13.97 3.02
CA ARG A 59 0.89 13.10 4.03
C ARG A 59 -0.61 13.06 3.80
N ILE A 60 -1.15 11.86 3.65
CA ILE A 60 -2.54 11.61 3.28
C ILE A 60 -3.14 10.64 4.30
N TRP A 61 -4.33 10.96 4.80
CA TRP A 61 -5.09 10.10 5.70
C TRP A 61 -6.49 9.91 5.10
N VAL A 62 -6.83 8.67 4.77
CA VAL A 62 -8.14 8.32 4.22
C VAL A 62 -8.82 7.32 5.14
N CYS A 63 -10.10 7.59 5.44
CA CYS A 63 -10.96 6.67 6.17
C CYS A 63 -11.68 5.75 5.19
N VAL A 64 -11.42 4.45 5.29
CA VAL A 64 -11.92 3.41 4.42
C VAL A 64 -13.15 2.78 5.07
N SER A 65 -14.28 3.50 5.07
CA SER A 65 -15.52 2.97 5.65
C SER A 65 -16.07 1.73 4.91
N ASP A 66 -16.99 1.01 5.58
CA ASP A 66 -17.61 -0.27 5.17
C ASP A 66 -18.06 -0.37 3.69
N LEU A 67 -18.40 0.75 3.05
CA LEU A 67 -18.67 0.82 1.62
C LEU A 67 -17.36 1.06 0.87
N PHE A 68 -16.53 0.01 0.79
CA PHE A 68 -15.23 0.04 0.09
C PHE A 68 -15.43 0.35 -1.40
N ASP A 69 -15.38 1.65 -1.73
CA ASP A 69 -15.39 2.15 -3.09
C ASP A 69 -13.97 2.61 -3.45
N ILE A 70 -13.25 1.76 -4.18
CA ILE A 70 -11.88 2.04 -4.67
C ILE A 70 -11.85 3.37 -5.42
N LYS A 71 -12.89 3.70 -6.19
CA LYS A 71 -12.95 4.94 -6.96
C LYS A 71 -13.07 6.14 -6.01
N ARG A 72 -13.94 6.06 -5.00
CA ARG A 72 -14.07 7.09 -3.95
C ARG A 72 -12.76 7.28 -3.21
N VAL A 73 -12.12 6.20 -2.75
CA VAL A 73 -10.84 6.24 -2.04
C VAL A 73 -9.75 6.83 -2.92
N THR A 74 -9.63 6.40 -4.19
CA THR A 74 -8.61 6.94 -5.11
C THR A 74 -8.81 8.45 -5.33
N LYS A 75 -10.07 8.89 -5.44
CA LYS A 75 -10.44 10.30 -5.58
C LYS A 75 -10.07 11.10 -4.32
N GLU A 76 -10.40 10.58 -3.14
CA GLU A 76 -10.08 11.20 -1.85
C GLU A 76 -8.57 11.34 -1.66
N ILE A 77 -7.78 10.32 -2.04
CA ILE A 77 -6.32 10.42 -2.04
C ILE A 77 -5.85 11.53 -2.99
N LEU A 78 -6.44 11.60 -4.19
CA LEU A 78 -6.04 12.57 -5.21
C LEU A 78 -6.32 14.02 -4.80
N GLU A 79 -7.41 14.26 -4.08
CA GLU A 79 -7.77 15.57 -3.51
C GLU A 79 -6.76 16.08 -2.46
N HIS A 80 -5.95 15.19 -1.88
CA HIS A 80 -4.86 15.57 -0.98
C HIS A 80 -3.54 15.90 -1.70
N THR A 81 -3.47 15.70 -3.02
CA THR A 81 -2.31 16.02 -3.84
C THR A 81 -2.43 17.44 -4.42
N SER A 82 -1.46 17.86 -5.23
CA SER A 82 -1.49 19.13 -5.95
C SER A 82 -2.55 19.19 -7.08
N ALA A 83 -3.28 18.09 -7.32
CA ALA A 83 -4.38 18.06 -8.28
C ALA A 83 -5.53 18.98 -7.83
N SER A 84 -6.05 19.79 -8.76
CA SER A 84 -7.27 20.57 -8.50
C SER A 84 -8.48 19.64 -8.32
N ALA A 85 -9.37 19.99 -7.38
CA ALA A 85 -10.64 19.28 -7.21
C ALA A 85 -11.46 19.22 -8.50
N GLU A 86 -11.47 20.29 -9.30
CA GLU A 86 -12.14 20.37 -10.61
C GLU A 86 -11.53 19.40 -11.64
N ALA A 87 -10.19 19.24 -11.61
CA ALA A 87 -9.50 18.30 -12.49
C ALA A 87 -9.85 16.86 -12.11
N THR A 88 -9.93 16.58 -10.81
CA THR A 88 -10.28 15.27 -10.25
C THR A 88 -11.73 14.86 -10.56
N ASP A 89 -12.68 15.80 -10.50
CA ASP A 89 -14.09 15.57 -10.83
C ASP A 89 -14.32 15.25 -12.30
N SER A 90 -13.46 15.77 -13.18
CA SER A 90 -13.51 15.47 -14.62
C SER A 90 -13.11 14.02 -14.96
N LEU A 91 -12.42 13.33 -14.04
CA LEU A 91 -11.93 11.96 -14.23
C LEU A 91 -13.04 10.95 -13.94
N ALA A 92 -13.78 10.58 -14.99
CA ALA A 92 -14.92 9.67 -14.86
C ALA A 92 -14.53 8.20 -14.58
N SER A 93 -13.30 7.77 -14.89
CA SER A 93 -12.89 6.35 -14.80
C SER A 93 -11.84 6.11 -13.71
N LEU A 94 -11.89 4.94 -13.07
CA LEU A 94 -10.90 4.53 -12.07
C LEU A 94 -9.49 4.49 -12.64
N ASN A 95 -9.33 4.03 -13.89
CA ASN A 95 -8.03 4.00 -14.55
C ASN A 95 -7.44 5.42 -14.71
N ALA A 96 -8.26 6.39 -15.10
CA ALA A 96 -7.81 7.77 -15.23
C ALA A 96 -7.39 8.36 -13.88
N LEU A 97 -8.14 8.07 -12.81
CA LEU A 97 -7.78 8.46 -11.44
C LEU A 97 -6.45 7.83 -10.99
N GLN A 98 -6.21 6.55 -11.30
CA GLN A 98 -4.98 5.86 -10.95
C GLN A 98 -3.76 6.38 -11.73
N VAL A 99 -3.94 6.71 -13.02
CA VAL A 99 -2.89 7.31 -13.84
C VAL A 99 -2.51 8.69 -13.29
N GLU A 100 -3.49 9.54 -12.99
CA GLU A 100 -3.25 10.86 -12.42
C GLU A 100 -2.58 10.75 -11.04
N LEU A 101 -3.09 9.88 -10.16
CA LEU A 101 -2.49 9.65 -8.84
C LEU A 101 -1.03 9.19 -8.95
N SER A 102 -0.73 8.29 -9.88
CA SER A 102 0.64 7.83 -10.14
C SER A 102 1.55 8.97 -10.57
N GLN A 103 1.04 9.92 -11.38
CA GLN A 103 1.80 11.11 -11.78
C GLN A 103 2.06 12.05 -10.60
N GLN A 104 1.05 12.30 -9.78
CA GLN A 104 1.15 13.18 -8.60
C GLN A 104 2.10 12.61 -7.52
N LEU A 105 2.18 11.29 -7.37
CA LEU A 105 3.03 10.64 -6.36
C LEU A 105 4.46 10.35 -6.82
N LYS A 106 4.77 10.50 -8.12
CA LYS A 106 6.04 10.03 -8.70
C LYS A 106 7.27 10.76 -8.15
N GLU A 107 7.12 12.03 -7.76
CA GLU A 107 8.23 12.90 -7.36
C GLU A 107 8.23 13.23 -5.87
N GLU A 108 7.20 12.77 -5.14
CA GLU A 108 6.96 13.15 -3.75
C GLU A 108 7.27 12.01 -2.80
N LYS A 109 7.93 12.32 -1.68
CA LYS A 109 8.04 11.36 -0.59
C LYS A 109 6.78 11.39 0.24
N PHE A 110 5.92 10.40 0.05
CA PHE A 110 4.59 10.39 0.65
C PHE A 110 4.40 9.37 1.78
N LEU A 111 3.52 9.71 2.72
CA LEU A 111 2.94 8.80 3.70
C LEU A 111 1.43 8.70 3.46
N LEU A 112 0.93 7.50 3.21
CA LEU A 112 -0.49 7.22 3.06
C LEU A 112 -0.98 6.36 4.24
N VAL A 113 -1.97 6.87 4.97
CA VAL A 113 -2.68 6.13 6.01
C VAL A 113 -4.06 5.74 5.46
N LEU A 114 -4.33 4.44 5.40
CA LEU A 114 -5.65 3.88 5.14
C LEU A 114 -6.20 3.37 6.47
N ASP A 115 -7.14 4.11 7.05
CA ASP A 115 -7.72 3.82 8.36
C ASP A 115 -9.03 3.03 8.19
N ASP A 116 -9.29 2.10 9.10
CA ASP A 116 -10.50 1.27 9.16
C ASP A 116 -10.73 0.30 7.98
N VAL A 117 -9.64 -0.27 7.43
CA VAL A 117 -9.66 -1.32 6.37
C VAL A 117 -10.05 -2.71 6.88
#